data_AF-A0A0M3V9B7-F1
#
_entry.id   AF-A0A0M3V9B7-F1
#
_cell.length_a   1.000
_cell.length_b   1.000
_cell.length_c   1.000
_cell.angle_alpha   90.00
_cell.angle_beta   90.00
_cell.angle_gamma   90.00
#
_symmetry.space_group_name_H-M   'P 1'
#
loop_
_entity.id
_entity.type
_entity.pdbx_description
1 polymer ?
#
loop_
_entity_poly.entity_id
_entity_poly.type
_entity_poly.pdbx_seq_one_letter_code
_entity_poly.pdbx_strand_id
1 'polypeptide(L)'
;MMSEEESYLQEIRNEYERKSFFLHHDLGADVHWLFTQALSALDSELYLPACTSFVNGIEASLRITMAQIKKPCIVMDLDNISTLSNSLLLVAQNNGLPIEALAFPEEKLFLKNLNSKRPNKTDVEIVRIRHNLCHGNFLEYTNTDLGEGNYFFTPECCRPLAHQLHDLCCEWTVQLGKFRAELFKRSNQL
;
A
#
# COMPACT_ATOMS: atom_id res chain seq x y z
N MET A 1 -35.33 -14.36 -5.96
CA MET A 1 -34.36 -15.48 -5.97
C MET A 1 -33.70 -15.43 -7.33
N MET A 2 -32.40 -15.13 -7.40
CA MET A 2 -31.69 -15.07 -8.67
C MET A 2 -31.66 -16.45 -9.32
N SER A 3 -31.67 -16.52 -10.65
CA SER A 3 -31.44 -17.76 -11.37
C SER A 3 -29.98 -18.22 -11.23
N GLU A 4 -29.71 -19.49 -11.53
CA GLU A 4 -28.35 -20.04 -11.52
C GLU A 4 -27.43 -19.30 -12.51
N GLU A 5 -27.96 -18.95 -13.69
CA GLU A 5 -27.27 -18.14 -14.70
C GLU A 5 -26.96 -16.72 -14.19
N GLU A 6 -27.92 -16.09 -13.50
CA GLU A 6 -27.74 -14.76 -12.90
C GLU A 6 -26.68 -14.77 -11.79
N SER A 7 -26.65 -15.83 -10.95
CA SER A 7 -25.64 -15.99 -9.91
C SER A 7 -24.24 -16.13 -10.50
N TYR A 8 -24.09 -16.99 -11.50
CA TYR A 8 -22.79 -17.22 -12.17
C TYR A 8 -22.26 -15.95 -12.86
N LEU A 9 -23.12 -15.20 -13.56
CA LEU A 9 -22.73 -13.93 -14.16
C LEU A 9 -22.32 -12.89 -13.11
N GLN A 10 -22.96 -12.89 -11.95
CA GLN A 10 -22.59 -11.98 -10.86
C GLN A 10 -21.22 -12.34 -10.26
N GLU A 11 -20.92 -13.63 -10.11
CA GLU A 11 -19.60 -14.10 -9.63
C GLU A 11 -18.48 -13.66 -10.59
N ILE A 12 -18.66 -13.87 -11.90
CA ILE A 12 -17.69 -13.43 -12.91
C ILE A 12 -17.46 -11.92 -12.84
N ARG A 13 -18.53 -11.14 -12.69
CA ARG A 13 -18.43 -9.67 -12.57
C ARG A 13 -17.66 -9.26 -11.32
N ASN A 14 -17.98 -9.84 -10.18
CA ASN A 14 -17.29 -9.54 -8.92
C ASN A 14 -15.79 -9.90 -9.01
N GLU A 15 -15.46 -11.03 -9.62
CA GLU A 15 -14.08 -11.45 -9.84
C GLU A 15 -13.33 -10.48 -10.77
N TYR A 16 -13.97 -10.09 -11.88
CA TYR A 16 -13.41 -9.13 -12.82
C TYR A 16 -13.18 -7.76 -12.17
N GLU A 17 -14.17 -7.23 -11.45
CA GLU A 17 -14.09 -5.95 -10.74
C GLU A 17 -12.95 -5.96 -9.71
N ARG A 18 -12.83 -7.04 -8.94
CA ARG A 18 -11.74 -7.21 -7.97
C ARG A 18 -10.37 -7.22 -8.63
N LYS A 19 -10.18 -8.02 -9.69
CA LYS A 19 -8.88 -8.13 -10.39
C LYS A 19 -8.50 -6.85 -11.13
N SER A 20 -9.47 -6.09 -11.59
CA SER A 20 -9.27 -4.84 -12.31
C SER A 20 -9.28 -3.59 -11.42
N PHE A 21 -9.57 -3.72 -10.12
CA PHE A 21 -9.72 -2.61 -9.18
C PHE A 21 -8.58 -1.58 -9.28
N PHE A 22 -7.32 -2.03 -9.19
CA PHE A 22 -6.16 -1.14 -9.21
C PHE A 22 -5.88 -0.50 -10.58
N LEU A 23 -6.42 -1.07 -11.67
CA LEU A 23 -6.28 -0.52 -13.02
C LEU A 23 -7.17 0.71 -13.23
N HIS A 24 -8.27 0.82 -12.49
CA HIS A 24 -9.28 1.85 -12.66
C HIS A 24 -9.00 3.17 -11.91
N HIS A 25 -7.88 3.28 -11.19
CA HIS A 25 -7.60 4.41 -10.28
C HIS A 25 -6.47 5.36 -10.76
N ASP A 26 -6.12 5.36 -12.06
CA ASP A 26 -5.18 6.31 -12.69
C ASP A 26 -3.84 6.51 -11.95
N LEU A 27 -3.30 5.42 -11.39
CA LEU A 27 -2.06 5.42 -10.61
C LEU A 27 -0.79 5.57 -11.46
N GLY A 28 -0.92 5.44 -12.79
CA GLY A 28 0.18 5.39 -13.75
C GLY A 28 0.56 3.95 -14.11
N ALA A 29 0.99 3.75 -15.36
CA ALA A 29 1.14 2.43 -15.97
C ALA A 29 2.13 1.48 -15.25
N ASP A 30 3.12 2.06 -14.57
CA ASP A 30 4.19 1.28 -13.92
C ASP A 30 3.81 0.84 -12.49
N VAL A 31 2.85 1.54 -11.87
CA VAL A 31 2.53 1.40 -10.45
C VAL A 31 1.42 0.40 -10.20
N HIS A 32 0.38 0.38 -11.05
CA HIS A 32 -0.80 -0.46 -10.82
C HIS A 32 -0.45 -1.96 -10.76
N TRP A 33 0.58 -2.40 -11.50
CA TRP A 33 0.98 -3.80 -11.55
C TRP A 33 1.53 -4.31 -10.22
N LEU A 34 2.14 -3.45 -9.39
CA LEU A 34 2.58 -3.84 -8.05
C LEU A 34 1.38 -4.23 -7.18
N PHE A 35 0.30 -3.46 -7.24
CA PHE A 35 -0.92 -3.76 -6.50
C PHE A 35 -1.69 -4.95 -7.10
N THR A 36 -1.80 -5.04 -8.43
CA THR A 36 -2.47 -6.17 -9.11
C THR A 36 -1.77 -7.50 -8.84
N GLN A 37 -0.43 -7.52 -8.88
CA GLN A 37 0.34 -8.73 -8.54
C GLN A 37 0.30 -9.03 -7.04
N ALA A 38 0.29 -8.01 -6.17
CA ALA A 38 0.10 -8.21 -4.74
C ALA A 38 -1.24 -8.89 -4.43
N LEU A 39 -2.32 -8.45 -5.09
CA LEU A 39 -3.64 -9.06 -4.99
C LEU A 39 -3.64 -10.50 -5.50
N SER A 40 -3.03 -10.76 -6.65
CA SER A 40 -2.92 -12.11 -7.21
C SER A 40 -2.16 -13.06 -6.27
N ALA A 41 -1.09 -12.55 -5.63
CA ALA A 41 -0.35 -13.28 -4.62
C ALA A 41 -1.19 -13.56 -3.37
N LEU A 42 -1.95 -12.56 -2.89
CA LEU A 42 -2.86 -12.72 -1.76
C LEU A 42 -3.93 -13.78 -2.03
N ASP A 43 -4.57 -13.72 -3.20
CA ASP A 43 -5.60 -14.68 -3.62
C ASP A 43 -5.01 -16.10 -3.80
N SER A 44 -3.69 -16.20 -4.04
CA SER A 44 -2.94 -17.48 -4.10
C SER A 44 -2.29 -17.89 -2.77
N GLU A 45 -2.65 -17.24 -1.66
CA GLU A 45 -2.10 -17.48 -0.31
C GLU A 45 -0.58 -17.27 -0.18
N LEU A 46 0.03 -16.54 -1.13
CA LEU A 46 1.44 -16.14 -1.09
C LEU A 46 1.59 -14.84 -0.28
N TYR A 47 1.48 -14.94 1.04
CA TYR A 47 1.39 -13.77 1.94
C TYR A 47 2.63 -12.87 1.93
N LEU A 48 3.84 -13.43 1.96
CA LEU A 48 5.06 -12.59 1.96
C LEU A 48 5.25 -11.82 0.64
N PRO A 49 5.08 -12.47 -0.54
CA PRO A 49 5.02 -11.75 -1.81
C PRO A 49 3.91 -10.69 -1.86
N ALA A 50 2.73 -10.98 -1.32
CA ALA A 50 1.63 -10.02 -1.27
C ALA A 50 2.00 -8.79 -0.43
N CYS A 51 2.44 -8.98 0.82
CA CYS A 51 2.82 -7.90 1.73
C CYS A 51 3.91 -7.00 1.13
N THR A 52 4.97 -7.60 0.60
CA THR A 52 6.09 -6.85 0.01
C THR A 52 5.66 -6.09 -1.24
N SER A 53 4.82 -6.68 -2.10
CA SER A 53 4.32 -6.04 -3.32
C SER A 53 3.36 -4.89 -3.00
N PHE A 54 2.49 -5.02 -2.00
CA PHE A 54 1.62 -3.93 -1.53
C PHE A 54 2.43 -2.73 -1.02
N VAL A 55 3.41 -2.98 -0.15
CA VAL A 55 4.30 -1.93 0.37
C VAL A 55 5.09 -1.24 -0.75
N ASN A 56 5.59 -2.02 -1.72
CA ASN A 56 6.29 -1.48 -2.88
C ASN A 56 5.37 -0.64 -3.76
N GLY A 57 4.10 -1.05 -3.94
CA GLY A 57 3.09 -0.28 -4.64
C GLY A 57 2.86 1.09 -4.00
N ILE A 58 2.70 1.14 -2.68
CA ILE A 58 2.60 2.40 -1.92
C ILE A 58 3.84 3.25 -2.14
N GLU A 59 5.04 2.71 -1.96
CA GLU A 59 6.28 3.46 -2.14
C GLU A 59 6.42 4.02 -3.56
N ALA A 60 6.24 3.19 -4.58
CA ALA A 60 6.37 3.57 -5.98
C ALA A 60 5.36 4.65 -6.36
N SER A 61 4.09 4.44 -5.99
CA SER A 61 2.99 5.40 -6.26
C SER A 61 3.27 6.78 -5.65
N LEU A 62 3.80 6.80 -4.42
CA LEU A 62 4.15 8.03 -3.72
C LEU A 62 5.33 8.70 -4.40
N ARG A 63 6.42 7.97 -4.68
CA ARG A 63 7.64 8.52 -5.30
C ARG A 63 7.35 9.08 -6.70
N ILE A 64 6.59 8.36 -7.52
CA ILE A 64 6.21 8.80 -8.87
C ILE A 64 5.33 10.05 -8.80
N THR A 65 4.30 10.04 -7.95
CA THR A 65 3.42 11.21 -7.79
C THR A 65 4.20 12.44 -7.33
N MET A 66 5.10 12.26 -6.36
CA MET A 66 5.97 13.35 -5.86
C MET A 66 6.92 13.88 -6.93
N ALA A 67 7.48 13.01 -7.77
CA ALA A 67 8.31 13.44 -8.90
C ALA A 67 7.49 14.25 -9.92
N GLN A 68 6.25 13.82 -10.20
CA GLN A 68 5.34 14.50 -11.12
C GLN A 68 4.85 15.85 -10.60
N ILE A 69 4.69 16.02 -9.28
CA ILE A 69 4.39 17.32 -8.66
C ILE A 69 5.55 18.30 -8.89
N LYS A 70 6.80 17.85 -8.70
CA LYS A 70 7.98 18.70 -8.91
C LYS A 70 8.18 19.04 -10.38
N LYS A 71 7.94 18.08 -11.27
CA LYS A 71 8.08 18.23 -12.71
C LYS A 71 6.95 17.44 -13.41
N PRO A 72 5.93 18.13 -13.95
CA PRO A 72 4.77 17.50 -14.61
C PRO A 72 5.12 16.81 -15.94
N CYS A 73 5.91 15.73 -15.88
CA CYS A 73 6.28 14.92 -17.03
C CYS A 73 6.22 13.43 -16.69
N ILE A 74 6.35 12.58 -17.72
CA ILE A 74 6.56 11.14 -17.52
C ILE A 74 7.87 10.97 -16.74
N VAL A 75 7.79 10.16 -15.68
CA VAL A 75 8.93 9.86 -14.81
C VAL A 75 9.68 8.69 -15.44
N MET A 76 10.88 8.97 -15.96
CA MET A 76 11.73 7.94 -16.58
C MET A 76 12.74 7.35 -15.60
N ASP A 77 13.00 8.06 -14.49
CA ASP A 77 13.94 7.65 -13.45
C ASP A 77 13.50 8.22 -12.11
N LEU A 78 13.68 7.44 -11.04
CA LEU A 78 13.43 7.84 -9.67
C LEU A 78 14.76 7.93 -8.94
N ASP A 79 15.01 9.04 -8.23
CA ASP A 79 16.19 9.15 -7.36
C ASP A 79 16.30 7.94 -6.43
N ASN A 80 17.44 7.25 -6.46
CA ASN A 80 17.73 6.01 -5.71
C ASN A 80 17.72 6.17 -4.18
N ILE A 81 17.52 7.38 -3.67
CA ILE A 81 17.73 7.71 -2.26
C ILE A 81 16.44 7.67 -1.45
N SER A 82 15.31 8.06 -2.06
CA SER A 82 14.06 8.18 -1.30
C SER A 82 13.36 6.84 -1.20
N THR A 83 13.25 6.34 0.01
CA THR A 83 12.56 5.09 0.32
C THR A 83 11.40 5.43 1.28
N LEU A 84 10.32 4.64 1.30
CA LEU A 84 9.19 4.80 2.22
C LEU A 84 9.67 4.95 3.66
N SER A 85 9.47 6.14 4.21
CA SER A 85 9.96 6.63 5.49
C SER A 85 9.08 7.78 5.99
N ASN A 86 9.08 8.07 7.31
CA ASN A 86 8.34 9.22 7.85
C ASN A 86 8.72 10.54 7.16
N SER A 87 10.00 10.72 6.83
CA SER A 87 10.46 11.92 6.13
C SER A 87 9.85 12.06 4.75
N LEU A 88 9.77 10.97 3.99
CA LEU A 88 9.12 10.96 2.68
C LEU A 88 7.61 11.24 2.81
N LEU A 89 6.94 10.61 3.78
CA LEU A 89 5.52 10.84 4.06
C LEU A 89 5.24 12.29 4.48
N LEU A 90 6.09 12.89 5.31
CA LEU A 90 5.94 14.28 5.73
C LEU A 90 6.11 15.25 4.55
N VAL A 91 7.06 14.98 3.66
CA VAL A 91 7.22 15.76 2.43
C VAL A 91 6.01 15.59 1.51
N ALA A 92 5.47 14.38 1.39
CA ALA A 92 4.25 14.11 0.64
C ALA A 92 3.03 14.85 1.20
N GLN A 93 2.84 14.84 2.53
CA GLN A 93 1.80 15.60 3.22
C GLN A 93 1.90 17.10 2.91
N ASN A 94 3.11 17.66 2.98
CA ASN A 94 3.36 19.07 2.68
C ASN A 94 3.08 19.44 1.21
N ASN A 95 3.01 18.45 0.31
CA ASN A 95 2.61 18.62 -1.09
C ASN A 95 1.14 18.24 -1.34
N GLY A 96 0.35 18.05 -0.27
CA GLY A 96 -1.08 17.81 -0.33
C GLY A 96 -1.49 16.36 -0.61
N LEU A 97 -0.56 15.40 -0.63
CA LEU A 97 -0.92 13.99 -0.79
C LEU A 97 -1.74 13.51 0.43
N PRO A 98 -2.74 12.63 0.22
CA PRO A 98 -3.64 12.14 1.27
C PRO A 98 -2.98 11.04 2.10
N ILE A 99 -1.84 11.33 2.73
CA ILE A 99 -1.02 10.32 3.43
C ILE A 99 -1.73 9.69 4.63
N GLU A 100 -2.77 10.34 5.17
CA GLU A 100 -3.60 9.81 6.26
C GLU A 100 -4.35 8.54 5.83
N ALA A 101 -4.56 8.35 4.53
CA ALA A 101 -5.10 7.10 3.97
C ALA A 101 -4.16 5.89 4.15
N LEU A 102 -2.91 6.12 4.56
CA LEU A 102 -1.94 5.09 4.90
C LEU A 102 -1.89 4.75 6.39
N ALA A 103 -2.76 5.34 7.21
CA ALA A 103 -2.89 4.99 8.61
C ALA A 103 -3.59 3.63 8.77
N PHE A 104 -3.03 2.75 9.60
CA PHE A 104 -3.70 1.49 9.94
C PHE A 104 -4.96 1.75 10.79
N PRO A 105 -6.00 0.89 10.72
CA PRO A 105 -7.26 1.12 11.45
C PRO A 105 -7.12 1.42 12.94
N GLU A 106 -6.15 0.78 13.61
CA GLU A 106 -5.89 0.95 15.05
C GLU A 106 -4.74 1.95 15.36
N GLU A 107 -4.19 2.63 14.35
CA GLU A 107 -3.06 3.54 14.49
C GLU A 107 -3.48 4.93 14.98
N LYS A 108 -3.82 5.03 16.26
CA LYS A 108 -4.32 6.28 16.90
C LYS A 108 -3.31 7.43 16.89
N LEU A 109 -2.02 7.13 16.76
CA LEU A 109 -0.92 8.08 16.88
C LEU A 109 -0.23 8.38 15.55
N PHE A 110 -0.85 8.08 14.40
CA PHE A 110 -0.26 8.27 13.07
C PHE A 110 0.42 9.64 12.89
N LEU A 111 -0.34 10.74 13.04
CA LEU A 111 0.20 12.10 12.88
C LEU A 111 1.26 12.45 13.93
N LYS A 112 1.14 11.93 15.16
CA LYS A 112 2.13 12.14 16.21
C LYS A 112 3.44 11.42 15.88
N ASN A 113 3.38 10.18 15.42
CA ASN A 113 4.52 9.37 15.03
C ASN A 113 5.20 9.98 13.79
N LEU A 114 4.41 10.38 12.79
CA LEU A 114 4.90 11.04 11.59
C LEU A 114 5.76 12.28 11.92
N ASN A 115 5.31 13.09 12.88
CA ASN A 115 5.98 14.33 13.31
C ASN A 115 7.06 14.12 14.39
N SER A 116 7.27 12.88 14.85
CA SER A 116 8.26 12.58 15.87
C SER A 116 9.70 12.87 15.38
N LYS A 117 10.57 13.28 16.29
CA LYS A 117 11.96 13.65 16.01
C LYS A 117 12.91 12.93 16.96
N ARG A 118 14.17 12.76 16.53
CA ARG A 118 15.22 12.23 17.41
C ARG A 118 15.38 13.09 18.67
N PRO A 119 15.69 12.49 19.84
CA PRO A 119 15.98 11.06 20.05
C PRO A 119 14.74 10.16 20.10
N ASN A 120 13.54 10.71 20.29
CA ASN A 120 12.28 9.97 20.47
C ASN A 120 11.53 9.75 19.15
N LYS A 121 12.24 9.36 18.08
CA LYS A 121 11.64 9.10 16.77
C LYS A 121 10.88 7.78 16.82
N THR A 122 9.62 7.80 16.40
CA THR A 122 8.76 6.64 16.22
C THR A 122 8.26 6.61 14.79
N ASP A 123 8.45 5.50 14.09
CA ASP A 123 7.94 5.34 12.72
C ASP A 123 6.42 5.13 12.74
N VAL A 124 5.74 5.62 11.70
CA VAL A 124 4.33 5.23 11.46
C VAL A 124 4.28 3.76 11.03
N GLU A 125 3.11 3.13 11.18
CA GLU A 125 2.99 1.68 11.08
C GLU A 125 3.41 1.15 9.70
N ILE A 126 3.00 1.80 8.62
CA ILE A 126 3.39 1.39 7.26
C ILE A 126 4.91 1.47 7.01
N VAL A 127 5.60 2.43 7.64
CA VAL A 127 7.07 2.58 7.56
C VAL A 127 7.75 1.49 8.37
N ARG A 128 7.23 1.19 9.57
CA ARG A 128 7.71 0.12 10.44
C ARG A 128 7.58 -1.24 9.77
N ILE A 129 6.41 -1.54 9.18
CA ILE A 129 6.15 -2.78 8.43
C ILE A 129 7.13 -2.90 7.26
N ARG A 130 7.25 -1.86 6.44
CA ARG A 130 8.24 -1.85 5.34
C ARG A 130 9.63 -2.20 5.85
N HIS A 131 10.07 -1.59 6.95
CA HIS A 131 11.40 -1.79 7.50
C HIS A 131 11.58 -3.24 7.91
N ASN A 132 10.61 -3.79 8.65
CA ASN A 132 10.61 -5.17 9.09
C ASN A 132 10.65 -6.16 7.92
N LEU A 133 9.77 -6.00 6.92
CA LEU A 133 9.71 -6.88 5.75
C LEU A 133 11.04 -6.86 4.95
N CYS A 134 11.60 -5.68 4.68
CA CYS A 134 12.85 -5.56 3.93
C CYS A 134 14.07 -6.10 4.66
N HIS A 135 14.06 -6.09 5.99
CA HIS A 135 15.14 -6.64 6.82
C HIS A 135 14.92 -8.10 7.22
N GLY A 136 13.83 -8.72 6.79
CA GLY A 136 13.48 -10.09 7.18
C GLY A 136 13.14 -10.23 8.67
N ASN A 137 12.75 -9.13 9.34
CA ASN A 137 12.35 -9.15 10.74
C ASN A 137 10.87 -9.54 10.86
N PHE A 138 10.62 -10.84 10.96
CA PHE A 138 9.27 -11.41 11.11
C PHE A 138 8.96 -11.85 12.55
N LEU A 139 9.76 -11.44 13.53
CA LEU A 139 9.64 -11.89 14.92
C LEU A 139 8.27 -11.57 15.53
N GLU A 140 7.61 -10.49 15.10
CA GLU A 140 6.26 -10.13 15.54
C GLU A 140 5.16 -11.03 14.96
N TYR A 141 5.49 -11.83 13.94
CA TYR A 141 4.59 -12.76 13.28
C TYR A 141 4.94 -14.22 13.60
N THR A 142 5.80 -14.51 14.58
CA THR A 142 6.03 -15.90 15.00
C THR A 142 4.83 -16.41 15.80
N ASN A 143 4.34 -17.62 15.52
CA ASN A 143 3.32 -18.25 16.34
C ASN A 143 3.93 -18.64 17.70
N THR A 144 3.23 -18.28 18.78
CA THR A 144 3.64 -18.55 20.17
C THR A 144 2.65 -19.45 20.92
N ASP A 145 1.63 -19.97 20.24
CA ASP A 145 0.49 -20.65 20.86
C ASP A 145 0.85 -22.08 21.34
N LEU A 146 1.94 -22.65 20.84
CA LEU A 146 2.41 -24.00 21.19
C LEU A 146 3.27 -24.06 22.47
N GLY A 147 3.32 -22.97 23.23
CA GLY A 147 4.05 -22.88 24.50
C GLY A 147 5.51 -22.42 24.37
N GLU A 148 6.15 -22.23 25.52
CA GLU A 148 7.52 -21.69 25.63
C GLU A 148 8.53 -22.59 24.89
N GLY A 149 9.33 -21.99 24.02
CA GLY A 149 10.35 -22.69 23.23
C GLY A 149 9.85 -23.32 21.92
N ASN A 150 8.54 -23.34 21.67
CA ASN A 150 7.95 -23.89 20.44
C ASN A 150 7.50 -22.80 19.45
N TYR A 151 8.35 -21.77 19.29
CA TYR A 151 8.07 -20.68 18.35
C TYR A 151 8.38 -21.12 16.92
N PHE A 152 7.43 -20.90 16.02
CA PHE A 152 7.65 -21.18 14.60
C PHE A 152 7.03 -20.09 13.74
N PHE A 153 7.58 -19.93 12.54
CA PHE A 153 7.10 -19.00 11.55
C PHE A 153 6.68 -19.77 10.31
N THR A 154 5.49 -19.44 9.81
CA THR A 154 4.99 -19.86 8.50
C THR A 154 4.46 -18.63 7.78
N PRO A 155 4.44 -18.58 6.44
CA PRO A 155 3.87 -17.46 5.70
C PRO A 155 2.45 -17.08 6.15
N GLU A 156 1.64 -18.05 6.58
CA GLU A 156 0.27 -17.90 7.08
C GLU A 156 0.19 -17.01 8.31
N CYS A 157 1.26 -16.90 9.10
CA CYS A 157 1.30 -15.97 10.23
C CYS A 157 1.23 -14.50 9.77
N CYS A 158 1.59 -14.21 8.51
CA CYS A 158 1.43 -12.89 7.89
C CYS A 158 0.08 -12.71 7.19
N ARG A 159 -0.84 -13.70 7.20
CA ARG A 159 -2.18 -13.60 6.60
C ARG A 159 -2.95 -12.37 7.08
N PRO A 160 -3.04 -12.07 8.40
CA PRO A 160 -3.74 -10.87 8.88
C PRO A 160 -3.13 -9.58 8.33
N LEU A 161 -1.80 -9.48 8.31
CA LEU A 161 -1.09 -8.33 7.75
C LEU A 161 -1.39 -8.16 6.25
N ALA A 162 -1.39 -9.26 5.49
CA ALA A 162 -1.61 -9.21 4.05
C ALA A 162 -3.02 -8.69 3.71
N HIS A 163 -4.05 -9.10 4.46
CA HIS A 163 -5.39 -8.56 4.32
C HIS A 163 -5.49 -7.09 4.75
N GLN A 164 -4.86 -6.71 5.87
CA GLN A 164 -4.81 -5.31 6.29
C GLN A 164 -4.12 -4.42 5.25
N LEU A 165 -3.02 -4.88 4.66
CA LEU A 165 -2.31 -4.16 3.60
C LEU A 165 -3.15 -4.06 2.33
N HIS A 166 -3.90 -5.10 1.97
CA HIS A 166 -4.84 -5.04 0.85
C HIS A 166 -5.88 -3.94 1.06
N ASP A 167 -6.55 -3.92 2.21
CA ASP A 167 -7.59 -2.94 2.51
C ASP A 167 -7.02 -1.51 2.55
N LEU A 168 -5.83 -1.35 3.14
CA LEU A 168 -5.09 -0.09 3.13
C LEU A 168 -4.73 0.36 1.70
N CYS A 169 -4.29 -0.55 0.84
CA CYS A 169 -3.96 -0.24 -0.55
C CYS A 169 -5.21 0.12 -1.35
N CYS A 170 -6.35 -0.51 -1.10
CA CYS A 170 -7.62 -0.11 -1.71
C CYS A 170 -7.96 1.34 -1.38
N GLU A 171 -7.92 1.72 -0.10
CA GLU A 171 -8.19 3.09 0.32
C GLU A 171 -7.15 4.08 -0.24
N TRP A 172 -5.87 3.75 -0.13
CA TRP A 172 -4.77 4.58 -0.67
C TRP A 172 -4.95 4.87 -2.16
N THR A 173 -5.25 3.85 -2.95
CA THR A 173 -5.36 4.00 -4.40
C THR A 173 -6.59 4.80 -4.81
N VAL A 174 -7.70 4.68 -4.08
CA VAL A 174 -8.87 5.55 -4.25
C VAL A 174 -8.51 7.01 -3.95
N GLN A 175 -7.90 7.29 -2.81
CA GLN A 175 -7.57 8.66 -2.39
C GLN A 175 -6.51 9.30 -3.27
N LEU A 176 -5.45 8.54 -3.61
CA LEU A 176 -4.40 8.99 -4.49
C LEU A 176 -4.94 9.23 -5.91
N GLY A 177 -5.80 8.35 -6.43
CA GLY A 177 -6.44 8.53 -7.73
C GLY A 177 -7.25 9.83 -7.81
N LYS A 178 -8.06 10.12 -6.77
CA LYS A 178 -8.78 11.40 -6.65
C LYS A 178 -7.84 12.60 -6.66
N PHE A 179 -6.80 12.57 -5.81
CA PHE A 179 -5.80 13.63 -5.75
C PHE A 179 -5.11 13.87 -7.10
N ARG A 180 -4.67 12.79 -7.77
CA ARG A 180 -4.02 12.87 -9.09
C ARG A 180 -4.96 13.42 -10.16
N ALA A 181 -6.22 12.99 -10.16
CA ALA A 181 -7.22 13.50 -11.10
C ALA A 181 -7.43 15.01 -10.92
N GLU A 182 -7.48 15.51 -9.68
CA GLU A 182 -7.60 16.96 -9.42
C GLU A 182 -6.34 17.72 -9.82
N LEU A 183 -5.17 17.18 -9.50
CA LEU A 183 -3.87 17.79 -9.80
C LEU A 183 -3.66 17.96 -11.31
N PHE A 184 -3.88 16.89 -12.09
CA PHE A 184 -3.56 16.88 -13.52
C PHE A 184 -4.73 17.36 -14.41
N LYS A 185 -5.98 17.40 -13.93
CA LYS A 185 -7.06 18.13 -14.63
C LYS A 185 -6.76 19.63 -14.70
N ARG A 186 -6.16 20.21 -13.65
CA ARG A 186 -5.78 21.63 -13.63
C ARG A 186 -4.61 21.95 -14.57
N SER A 187 -3.73 20.99 -14.83
CA SER A 187 -2.57 21.16 -15.72
C SER A 187 -2.96 21.27 -17.20
N ASN A 188 -4.11 20.74 -17.61
CA ASN A 188 -4.61 20.81 -19.00
C ASN A 188 -5.50 22.04 -19.28
N GLN A 189 -5.60 22.99 -18.34
CA GLN A 189 -6.39 24.23 -18.48
C GLN A 189 -5.53 25.51 -18.57
N LEU A 190 -4.21 25.37 -18.73
CA LEU A 190 -3.25 26.45 -19.00
C LEU A 190 -2.63 26.28 -20.39
#